data_AF-A0A0M6X0G0-F1
#
_entry.id   AF-A0A0M6X0G0-F1
#
_cell.length_a   1.000
_cell.length_b   1.000
_cell.length_c   1.000
_cell.angle_alpha   90.00
_cell.angle_beta   90.00
_cell.angle_gamma   90.00
#
_symmetry.space_group_name_H-M   'P 1'
#
loop_
_entity.id
_entity.type
_entity.pdbx_description
1 polymer ?
#
loop_
_entity_poly.entity_id
_entity_poly.type
_entity_poly.pdbx_seq_one_letter_code
_entity_poly.pdbx_strand_id
1 'polypeptide(L)'
;MTSAELADALLVSQKVEYEDVWDLRNPCDVLESGSKGGSDVVQSKFNKLLNSDYYKNNPGYDCSEIATDFYDTAGQQGKIYRIEGKDGVINGYEYGKVYDFEYHEVYSDGVYIYDPRYQNTPVLKDDYFRALKEINPDGFDVFTIQ
;
A
#
# COMPACT_ATOMS: atom_id res chain seq x y z
N MET A 1 -38.28 -25.37 -24.33
CA MET A 1 -37.33 -24.77 -25.29
C MET A 1 -37.49 -23.26 -25.16
N THR A 2 -36.51 -22.41 -24.89
CA THR A 2 -35.07 -22.47 -24.56
C THR A 2 -34.62 -21.01 -24.41
N SER A 3 -33.50 -20.79 -23.74
CA SER A 3 -32.68 -19.57 -23.72
C SER A 3 -33.23 -18.44 -22.83
N ALA A 4 -32.63 -18.12 -21.68
CA ALA A 4 -31.27 -17.61 -21.48
C ALA A 4 -31.00 -16.31 -22.27
N GLU A 5 -30.34 -15.39 -21.59
CA GLU A 5 -29.59 -14.24 -22.08
C GLU A 5 -30.22 -12.83 -21.95
N LEU A 6 -29.34 -11.94 -21.44
CA LEU A 6 -29.27 -10.48 -21.55
C LEU A 6 -30.03 -9.67 -20.48
N ALA A 7 -29.43 -8.81 -19.67
CA ALA A 7 -28.05 -8.38 -19.41
C ALA A 7 -28.16 -7.64 -18.05
N ASP A 8 -27.48 -8.09 -17.01
CA ASP A 8 -26.09 -7.77 -16.69
C ASP A 8 -25.82 -6.27 -16.46
N ALA A 9 -25.47 -5.98 -15.21
CA ALA A 9 -24.68 -4.86 -14.72
C ALA A 9 -24.88 -3.48 -15.37
N LEU A 10 -25.87 -2.73 -14.89
CA LEU A 10 -25.77 -1.26 -14.87
C LEU A 10 -25.08 -0.81 -13.56
N LEU A 11 -23.89 -1.36 -13.28
CA LEU A 11 -23.05 -0.84 -12.21
C LEU A 11 -22.33 0.39 -12.76
N VAL A 12 -22.88 1.53 -12.38
CA VAL A 12 -22.32 2.87 -12.57
C VAL A 12 -20.78 2.87 -12.51
N SER A 13 -20.13 2.92 -13.67
CA SER A 13 -18.75 3.35 -13.74
C SER A 13 -18.73 4.86 -13.50
N GLN A 14 -18.82 5.26 -12.23
CA GLN A 14 -18.31 6.55 -11.82
C GLN A 14 -16.79 6.45 -11.95
N LYS A 15 -16.31 6.81 -13.13
CA LYS A 15 -14.91 7.06 -13.41
C LYS A 15 -14.51 8.23 -12.51
N VAL A 16 -14.12 7.90 -11.27
CA VAL A 16 -13.43 8.83 -10.38
C VAL A 16 -12.09 9.07 -11.05
N GLU A 17 -11.97 10.23 -11.70
CA GLU A 17 -10.68 10.71 -12.16
C GLU A 17 -9.80 10.84 -10.92
N TYR A 18 -8.87 9.90 -10.81
CA TYR A 18 -7.96 9.68 -9.69
C TYR A 18 -6.84 10.75 -9.70
N GLU A 19 -7.20 12.00 -10.01
CA GLU A 19 -6.27 13.13 -10.12
C GLU A 19 -6.53 14.19 -9.02
N ASP A 20 -7.69 14.17 -8.34
CA ASP A 20 -8.06 15.18 -7.34
C ASP A 20 -8.12 14.69 -5.87
N VAL A 21 -7.83 13.42 -5.60
CA VAL A 21 -7.80 12.87 -4.21
C VAL A 21 -6.41 12.89 -3.57
N TRP A 22 -5.38 13.32 -4.31
CA TRP A 22 -3.98 13.27 -3.87
C TRP A 22 -3.52 14.49 -3.08
N ASP A 23 -4.30 15.57 -3.02
CA ASP A 23 -3.86 16.84 -2.40
C ASP A 23 -4.28 17.02 -0.92
N LEU A 24 -5.17 16.17 -0.39
CA LEU A 24 -5.87 16.48 0.87
C LEU A 24 -5.49 15.65 2.10
N ARG A 25 -4.38 14.92 2.06
CA ARG A 25 -3.77 14.34 3.27
C ARG A 25 -2.27 14.60 3.31
N ASN A 26 -1.90 15.84 3.62
CA ASN A 26 -0.73 16.10 4.46
C ASN A 26 -1.19 16.06 5.95
N PRO A 27 -1.19 14.91 6.64
CA PRO A 27 -1.32 14.89 8.09
C PRO A 27 -0.02 15.32 8.80
N CYS A 28 1.07 15.56 8.06
CA CYS A 28 2.37 15.96 8.58
C CYS A 28 2.51 17.49 8.67
N ASP A 29 1.56 18.17 9.30
CA ASP A 29 1.79 19.50 9.90
C ASP A 29 1.04 19.56 11.24
N VAL A 30 1.18 18.51 12.05
CA VAL A 30 0.85 18.50 13.48
C VAL A 30 1.67 17.37 14.13
N LEU A 31 2.93 17.66 14.42
CA LEU A 31 3.61 17.02 15.54
C LEU A 31 4.19 18.14 16.40
N GLU A 32 3.24 18.77 17.09
CA GLU A 32 3.45 19.50 18.32
C GLU A 32 4.17 18.60 19.34
N SER A 33 5.09 19.24 20.05
CA SER A 33 6.07 18.68 20.95
C SER A 33 5.46 17.84 22.08
N GLY A 34 5.98 16.63 22.29
CA GLY A 34 5.61 15.83 23.48
C GLY A 34 6.40 14.54 23.63
N SER A 35 7.60 14.60 24.21
CA SER A 35 8.45 13.45 24.54
C SER A 35 7.71 12.33 25.30
N LYS A 36 7.70 11.10 24.76
CA LYS A 36 7.66 9.83 25.53
C LYS A 36 8.49 8.68 24.91
N GLY A 37 9.79 8.92 24.77
CA GLY A 37 10.87 7.98 25.11
C GLY A 37 11.03 6.64 24.38
N GLY A 38 10.23 6.27 23.38
CA GLY A 38 10.46 5.01 22.65
C GLY A 38 9.59 4.79 21.42
N SER A 39 8.31 5.15 21.49
CA SER A 39 7.41 5.06 20.34
C SER A 39 7.68 6.17 19.32
N ASP A 40 8.11 7.35 19.79
CA ASP A 40 8.52 8.48 18.95
C ASP A 40 9.74 8.13 18.09
N VAL A 41 10.67 7.35 18.63
CA VAL A 41 11.90 6.95 17.93
C VAL A 41 11.56 5.98 16.78
N VAL A 42 10.69 5.00 17.04
CA VAL A 42 10.22 4.07 16.00
C VAL A 42 9.45 4.84 14.92
N GLN A 43 8.46 5.65 15.31
CA GLN A 43 7.69 6.47 14.36
C GLN A 43 8.56 7.41 13.53
N SER A 44 9.57 8.05 14.13
CA SER A 44 10.51 8.90 13.39
C SER A 44 11.38 8.12 12.39
N LYS A 45 11.77 6.87 12.71
CA LYS A 45 12.44 5.97 11.77
C LYS A 45 11.51 5.58 10.63
N PHE A 46 10.28 5.18 10.93
CA PHE A 46 9.25 4.87 9.93
C PHE A 46 9.04 6.04 8.96
N ASN A 47 8.90 7.26 9.47
CA ASN A 47 8.75 8.45 8.64
C ASN A 47 9.97 8.67 7.74
N LYS A 48 11.19 8.44 8.28
CA LYS A 48 12.43 8.55 7.51
C LYS A 48 12.52 7.50 6.39
N LEU A 49 12.08 6.27 6.64
CA LEU A 49 12.02 5.20 5.63
C LEU A 49 10.97 5.54 4.56
N LEU A 50 9.78 5.95 4.98
CA LEU A 50 8.69 6.35 4.07
C LEU A 50 9.11 7.49 3.12
N ASN A 51 9.88 8.45 3.61
CA ASN A 51 10.36 9.60 2.85
C ASN A 51 11.78 9.40 2.29
N SER A 52 12.32 8.19 2.35
CA SER A 52 13.68 7.94 1.91
C SER A 52 13.78 7.98 0.39
N ASP A 53 14.54 8.95 -0.14
CA ASP A 53 14.90 8.99 -1.56
C ASP A 53 15.74 7.79 -1.99
N TYR A 54 16.26 7.01 -1.04
CA TYR A 54 17.00 5.78 -1.31
C TYR A 54 16.17 4.78 -2.13
N TYR A 55 14.91 4.56 -1.75
CA TYR A 55 14.02 3.62 -2.46
C TYR A 55 13.58 4.13 -3.84
N LYS A 56 13.62 5.44 -4.05
CA LYS A 56 13.33 6.09 -5.34
C LYS A 56 14.49 5.96 -6.32
N ASN A 57 15.71 6.08 -5.81
CA ASN A 57 16.93 6.12 -6.64
C ASN A 57 17.62 4.76 -6.78
N ASN A 58 17.18 3.74 -6.02
CA ASN A 58 17.71 2.38 -6.13
C ASN A 58 16.63 1.42 -6.66
N PRO A 59 16.42 1.35 -7.99
CA PRO A 59 15.40 0.49 -8.60
C PRO A 59 15.65 -1.00 -8.39
N GLY A 60 16.86 -1.39 -7.95
CA GLY A 60 17.18 -2.76 -7.56
C GLY A 60 16.94 -3.06 -6.07
N TYR A 61 16.30 -2.16 -5.32
CA TYR A 61 15.84 -2.46 -3.96
C TYR A 61 14.41 -2.97 -4.06
N ASP A 62 14.14 -4.22 -3.69
CA ASP A 62 12.83 -4.83 -3.94
C ASP A 62 11.80 -4.48 -2.84
N CYS A 63 10.50 -4.64 -3.14
CA CYS A 63 9.43 -4.39 -2.17
C CYS A 63 9.60 -5.25 -0.90
N SER A 64 10.15 -6.47 -1.06
CA SER A 64 10.57 -7.37 0.03
C SER A 64 11.53 -6.70 1.02
N GLU A 65 12.55 -6.01 0.50
CA GLU A 65 13.59 -5.38 1.32
C GLU A 65 13.03 -4.17 2.06
N ILE A 66 12.20 -3.38 1.39
CA ILE A 66 11.50 -2.24 2.01
C ILE A 66 10.64 -2.75 3.17
N ALA A 67 9.80 -3.75 2.93
CA ALA A 67 8.93 -4.33 3.96
C ALA A 67 9.74 -4.92 5.13
N THR A 68 10.89 -5.53 4.82
CA THR A 68 11.80 -6.07 5.84
C THR A 68 12.44 -4.99 6.69
N ASP A 69 12.86 -3.86 6.11
CA ASP A 69 13.44 -2.73 6.85
C ASP A 69 12.43 -2.13 7.85
N PHE A 70 11.16 -2.01 7.42
CA PHE A 70 10.07 -1.62 8.32
C PHE A 70 9.81 -2.64 9.42
N TYR A 71 9.82 -3.95 9.10
CA TYR A 71 9.64 -5.02 10.08
C TYR A 71 10.76 -5.05 11.13
N ASP A 72 12.03 -4.91 10.72
CA ASP A 72 13.17 -4.82 11.63
C ASP A 72 13.10 -3.55 12.49
N THR A 73 12.74 -2.41 11.87
CA THR A 73 12.55 -1.13 12.56
C THR A 73 11.45 -1.19 13.62
N ALA A 74 10.39 -1.96 13.39
CA ALA A 74 9.35 -2.24 14.37
C ALA A 74 9.80 -3.18 15.51
N GLY A 75 11.04 -3.69 15.45
CA GLY A 75 11.54 -4.69 16.38
C GLY A 75 10.93 -6.06 16.12
N GLN A 76 10.71 -6.41 14.84
CA GLN A 76 10.06 -7.66 14.39
C GLN A 76 8.63 -7.78 14.93
N GLN A 77 7.92 -6.65 14.95
CA GLN A 77 6.51 -6.55 15.32
C GLN A 77 5.72 -6.13 14.08
N GLY A 78 4.49 -6.63 13.95
CA GLY A 78 3.69 -6.45 12.75
C GLY A 78 3.75 -7.67 11.84
N LYS A 79 3.47 -7.47 10.55
CA LYS A 79 3.35 -8.51 9.55
C LYS A 79 3.79 -8.01 8.19
N ILE A 80 4.36 -8.90 7.38
CA ILE A 80 4.60 -8.61 5.97
C ILE A 80 3.54 -9.33 5.14
N TYR A 81 2.82 -8.56 4.33
CA TYR A 81 1.83 -9.07 3.40
C TYR A 81 2.43 -9.15 1.99
N ARG A 82 2.44 -10.33 1.41
CA ARG A 82 2.70 -10.58 -0.01
C ARG A 82 1.37 -10.64 -0.73
N ILE A 83 1.21 -9.79 -1.73
CA ILE A 83 -0.02 -9.63 -2.50
C ILE A 83 0.23 -10.13 -3.90
N GLU A 84 -0.59 -11.09 -4.34
CA GLU A 84 -0.44 -11.74 -5.64
C GLU A 84 -1.76 -11.65 -6.39
N GLY A 85 -1.70 -11.33 -7.68
CA GLY A 85 -2.89 -11.24 -8.52
C GLY A 85 -3.40 -12.63 -8.87
N LYS A 86 -4.73 -12.77 -9.00
CA LYS A 86 -5.37 -14.04 -9.38
C LYS A 86 -4.92 -14.58 -10.74
N ASP A 87 -4.59 -13.68 -11.66
CA ASP A 87 -4.07 -13.99 -12.99
C ASP A 87 -2.53 -14.16 -13.03
N GLY A 88 -1.87 -14.16 -11.87
CA GLY A 88 -0.40 -14.22 -11.74
C GLY A 88 0.29 -12.87 -11.83
N VAL A 89 -0.47 -11.79 -12.04
CA VAL A 89 0.03 -10.40 -12.08
C VAL A 89 -0.88 -9.51 -11.23
N ILE A 90 -0.29 -8.74 -10.33
CA ILE A 90 -0.98 -7.74 -9.51
C ILE A 90 -0.69 -6.34 -10.04
N ASN A 91 -1.74 -5.52 -10.16
CA ASN A 91 -1.59 -4.09 -10.39
C ASN A 91 -1.28 -3.41 -9.05
N GLY A 92 -0.11 -2.81 -8.93
CA GLY A 92 0.31 -2.03 -7.76
C GLY A 92 0.43 -0.55 -8.13
N TYR A 93 0.24 0.33 -7.15
CA TYR A 93 0.49 1.75 -7.31
C TYR A 93 1.94 2.10 -6.92
N GLU A 94 2.73 2.61 -7.86
CA GLU A 94 4.05 3.19 -7.60
C GLU A 94 4.12 4.62 -8.13
N TYR A 95 4.46 5.57 -7.25
CA TYR A 95 4.66 6.98 -7.54
C TYR A 95 3.50 7.62 -8.32
N GLY A 96 2.27 7.28 -7.93
CA GLY A 96 1.03 7.78 -8.55
C GLY A 96 0.68 7.13 -9.89
N LYS A 97 1.41 6.08 -10.31
CA LYS A 97 1.13 5.31 -11.52
C LYS A 97 0.83 3.87 -11.16
N VAL A 98 0.06 3.19 -12.02
CA VAL A 98 -0.22 1.76 -11.87
C VAL A 98 0.78 0.98 -12.71
N TYR A 99 1.41 -0.01 -12.09
CA TYR A 99 2.36 -0.91 -12.72
C TYR A 99 1.97 -2.36 -12.44
N ASP A 100 2.31 -3.25 -13.36
CA ASP A 100 2.16 -4.68 -13.21
C ASP A 100 3.36 -5.31 -12.47
N PHE A 101 3.07 -6.10 -11.45
CA PHE A 101 4.07 -6.86 -10.69
C PHE A 101 3.66 -8.33 -10.62
N GLU A 102 4.63 -9.23 -10.52
CA GLU A 102 4.34 -10.64 -10.24
C GLU A 102 3.75 -10.80 -8.82
N TYR A 103 4.31 -10.06 -7.86
CA TYR A 103 3.82 -9.94 -6.50
C TYR A 103 4.26 -8.60 -5.92
N HIS A 104 3.54 -8.12 -4.91
CA HIS A 104 3.87 -6.89 -4.20
C HIS A 104 3.89 -7.14 -2.69
N GLU A 105 4.96 -6.74 -2.02
CA GLU A 105 5.15 -6.98 -0.59
C GLU A 105 5.12 -5.68 0.20
N VAL A 106 4.28 -5.64 1.23
CA VAL A 106 4.10 -4.46 2.07
C VAL A 106 4.15 -4.81 3.54
N TYR A 107 4.74 -3.91 4.34
CA TYR A 107 4.75 -4.06 5.79
C TYR A 107 3.49 -3.47 6.41
N SER A 108 2.98 -4.15 7.45
CA SER A 108 1.88 -3.68 8.27
C SER A 108 2.17 -3.82 9.76
N ASP A 109 1.89 -2.77 10.52
CA ASP A 109 1.86 -2.82 11.98
C ASP A 109 0.52 -3.42 12.51
N GLY A 110 -0.36 -3.87 11.61
CA GLY A 110 -1.67 -4.46 11.91
C GLY A 110 -2.85 -3.53 11.66
N VAL A 111 -2.64 -2.22 11.85
CA VAL A 111 -3.61 -1.15 11.57
C VAL A 111 -3.30 -0.42 10.26
N TYR A 112 -2.02 -0.07 10.07
CA TYR A 112 -1.55 0.69 8.91
C TYR A 112 -0.67 -0.18 8.00
N ILE A 113 -0.61 0.19 6.73
CA ILE A 113 0.30 -0.30 5.70
C ILE A 113 1.31 0.80 5.42
N TYR A 114 2.58 0.42 5.38
CA TYR A 114 3.70 1.32 5.13
C TYR A 114 4.33 0.92 3.81
N ASP A 115 4.05 1.69 2.77
CA ASP A 115 4.59 1.49 1.44
C ASP A 115 5.05 2.83 0.83
N PRO A 116 6.37 3.12 0.80
CA PRO A 116 6.92 4.41 0.35
C PRO A 116 6.70 4.67 -1.14
N ARG A 117 6.43 3.64 -1.93
CA ARG A 117 6.20 3.75 -3.38
C ARG A 117 4.76 4.11 -3.66
N TYR A 118 3.83 3.66 -2.83
CA TYR A 118 2.44 4.05 -2.86
C TYR A 118 2.26 5.45 -2.29
N GLN A 119 2.67 5.66 -1.03
CA GLN A 119 2.59 6.93 -0.34
C GLN A 119 3.72 7.09 0.69
N ASN A 120 4.25 8.30 0.81
CA ASN A 120 5.24 8.62 1.86
C ASN A 120 4.60 8.78 3.26
N THR A 121 3.37 8.30 3.44
CA THR A 121 2.59 8.33 4.68
C THR A 121 1.91 6.98 4.92
N PRO A 122 1.74 6.57 6.19
CA PRO A 122 1.04 5.33 6.51
C PRO A 122 -0.42 5.37 6.09
N VAL A 123 -0.87 4.31 5.43
CA VAL A 123 -2.26 4.19 4.94
C VAL A 123 -3.00 3.17 5.78
N LEU A 124 -4.29 3.39 6.06
CA LEU A 124 -5.08 2.38 6.75
C LEU A 124 -5.15 1.11 5.90
N LYS A 125 -4.98 -0.05 6.54
CA LYS A 125 -4.98 -1.35 5.86
C LYS A 125 -6.23 -1.56 5.00
N ASP A 126 -7.40 -1.25 5.54
CA ASP A 126 -8.68 -1.34 4.82
C ASP A 126 -8.73 -0.41 3.60
N ASP A 127 -8.21 0.82 3.75
CA ASP A 127 -8.18 1.83 2.68
C ASP A 127 -7.22 1.41 1.55
N TYR A 128 -6.05 0.87 1.92
CA TYR A 128 -5.06 0.36 0.99
C TYR A 128 -5.61 -0.81 0.16
N PHE A 129 -6.16 -1.84 0.81
CA PHE A 129 -6.71 -3.00 0.09
C PHE A 129 -7.95 -2.65 -0.73
N ARG A 130 -8.75 -1.68 -0.28
CA ARG A 130 -9.86 -1.15 -1.07
C ARG A 130 -9.35 -0.54 -2.37
N ALA A 131 -8.38 0.39 -2.30
CA ALA A 131 -7.79 1.01 -3.48
C ALA A 131 -7.16 -0.03 -4.42
N LEU A 132 -6.44 -1.01 -3.87
CA LEU A 132 -5.84 -2.09 -4.65
C LEU A 132 -6.90 -2.95 -5.37
N LYS A 133 -8.08 -3.14 -4.76
CA LYS A 133 -9.20 -3.86 -5.37
C LYS A 133 -9.86 -3.09 -6.50
N GLU A 134 -9.83 -1.77 -6.47
CA GLU A 134 -10.37 -0.93 -7.55
C GLU A 134 -9.56 -1.08 -8.84
N ILE A 135 -8.25 -1.27 -8.75
CA ILE A 135 -7.37 -1.49 -9.92
C ILE A 135 -7.21 -2.98 -10.27
N ASN A 136 -7.60 -3.90 -9.39
CA ASN A 136 -7.55 -5.34 -9.62
C ASN A 136 -8.98 -5.94 -9.57
N PRO A 137 -9.78 -5.78 -10.64
CA PRO A 137 -11.14 -6.30 -10.69
C PRO A 137 -11.20 -7.83 -10.64
N ASP A 138 -10.16 -8.51 -11.11
CA ASP A 138 -10.00 -9.97 -11.04
C ASP A 138 -9.80 -10.46 -9.59
N GLY A 139 -9.40 -9.54 -8.71
CA GLY A 139 -9.06 -9.82 -7.33
C GLY A 139 -7.60 -10.21 -7.15
N PHE A 140 -7.23 -10.38 -5.90
CA PHE A 140 -5.89 -10.71 -5.47
C PHE A 140 -5.94 -11.53 -4.19
N ASP A 141 -4.90 -12.31 -3.96
CA ASP A 141 -4.69 -13.06 -2.74
C ASP A 141 -3.62 -12.37 -1.90
N VAL A 142 -3.84 -12.35 -0.58
CA VAL A 142 -2.92 -11.74 0.38
C VAL A 142 -2.38 -12.82 1.30
N PHE A 143 -1.07 -13.03 1.26
CA PHE A 143 -0.35 -13.98 2.07
C PHE A 143 0.41 -13.25 3.15
N THR A 144 0.38 -13.77 4.38
CA THR A 144 1.27 -13.29 5.45
C THR A 144 2.53 -14.14 5.43
N ILE A 145 3.69 -13.52 5.21
CA ILE A 145 4.96 -14.26 5.10
C ILE A 145 5.87 -14.09 6.32
N GLN A 146 5.63 -13.06 7.14
CA GLN A 146 6.25 -12.83 8.44
C GLN A 146 5.22 -12.26 9.41
#